data_AF-A0A1G4U3U8-F1
#
_entry.id   AF-A0A1G4U3U8-F1
#
_cell.length_a   1.000
_cell.length_b   1.000
_cell.length_c   1.000
_cell.angle_alpha   90.00
_cell.angle_beta   90.00
_cell.angle_gamma   90.00
#
_symmetry.space_group_name_H-M   'P 1'
#
loop_
_entity.id
_entity.type
_entity.pdbx_description
1 polymer ?
#
loop_
_entity_poly.entity_id
_entity_poly.type
_entity_poly.pdbx_seq_one_letter_code
_entity_poly.pdbx_strand_id
1 'polypeptide(L)'
;MNDGSYEIDILRPHLVDCAYLLVQAVVPTLTLAEWQQTVKSFLKLEKVVTATDRQGVVRGLCIYCIRDHEVVGKLLDVPFLVAASAADDEGVARALLNHVKAVANSARCASIRIWTLEPDNWRRMRDPAFFSRWDHGLIMG
;
A
#
# COMPACT_ATOMS: atom_id res chain seq x y z
N MET A 1 -28.63 3.59 0.30
CA MET A 1 -27.40 3.22 -0.43
C MET A 1 -26.29 4.02 0.20
N ASN A 2 -25.36 3.36 0.89
CA ASN A 2 -24.43 3.99 1.81
C ASN A 2 -23.33 4.71 1.01
N ASP A 3 -23.26 6.03 1.12
CA ASP A 3 -22.20 6.86 0.53
C ASP A 3 -20.93 6.74 1.38
N GLY A 4 -20.31 5.56 1.36
CA GLY A 4 -19.08 5.24 2.09
C GLY A 4 -17.86 5.89 1.43
N SER A 5 -17.79 7.21 1.40
CA SER A 5 -16.61 7.92 0.91
C SER A 5 -15.42 7.70 1.84
N TYR A 6 -14.45 6.89 1.43
CA TYR A 6 -13.18 6.72 2.15
C TYR A 6 -12.28 7.94 1.92
N GLU A 7 -11.74 8.51 3.00
CA GLU A 7 -10.69 9.51 2.92
C GLU A 7 -9.35 8.78 2.70
N ILE A 8 -8.62 9.17 1.65
CA ILE A 8 -7.27 8.65 1.38
C ILE A 8 -6.26 9.72 1.74
N ASP A 9 -5.36 9.42 2.67
CA ASP A 9 -4.28 10.33 3.06
C ASP A 9 -3.02 9.57 3.46
N ILE A 10 -1.89 10.27 3.48
CA ILE A 10 -0.64 9.77 4.04
C ILE A 10 -0.87 9.34 5.48
N LEU A 11 -0.32 8.19 5.86
CA LEU A 11 -0.41 7.64 7.21
C LEU A 11 0.04 8.68 8.23
N ARG A 12 -0.92 9.20 9.00
CA ARG A 12 -0.67 10.19 10.06
C ARG A 12 -0.13 9.50 11.31
N PRO A 13 0.71 10.17 12.13
CA PRO A 13 1.34 9.55 13.30
C PRO A 13 0.36 8.89 14.29
N HIS A 14 -0.82 9.49 14.50
CA HIS A 14 -1.83 8.95 15.42
C HIS A 14 -2.55 7.70 14.89
N LEU A 15 -2.43 7.39 13.59
CA LEU A 15 -3.03 6.22 12.96
C LEU A 15 -2.07 5.04 12.83
N VAL A 16 -0.79 5.21 13.20
CA VAL A 16 0.24 4.17 13.03
C VAL A 16 -0.14 2.88 13.75
N ASP A 17 -0.53 2.95 15.01
CA ASP A 17 -0.88 1.75 15.78
C ASP A 17 -2.24 1.17 15.36
N CYS A 18 -3.17 2.00 14.88
CA CYS A 18 -4.44 1.50 14.32
C CYS A 18 -4.22 0.74 13.01
N ALA A 19 -3.35 1.25 12.14
CA ALA A 19 -2.96 0.59 10.90
C ALA A 19 -2.22 -0.73 11.14
N TYR A 20 -1.52 -0.88 12.26
CA TYR A 20 -0.86 -2.15 12.62
C TYR A 20 -1.86 -3.32 12.70
N LEU A 21 -3.05 -3.11 13.27
CA LEU A 21 -4.04 -4.18 13.42
C LEU A 21 -4.46 -4.77 12.06
N LEU A 22 -4.57 -3.90 11.06
CA LEU A 22 -4.85 -4.29 9.68
C LEU A 22 -3.69 -5.10 9.08
N VAL A 23 -2.46 -4.62 9.26
CA VAL A 23 -1.27 -5.26 8.69
C VAL A 23 -1.01 -6.60 9.37
N GLN A 24 -1.19 -6.70 10.69
CA GLN A 24 -0.98 -7.92 11.46
C GLN A 24 -1.95 -9.04 11.03
N ALA A 25 -3.17 -8.71 10.61
CA ALA A 25 -4.12 -9.70 10.10
C ALA A 25 -3.62 -10.39 8.81
N VAL A 26 -2.80 -9.70 8.02
CA VAL A 26 -2.23 -10.20 6.76
C VAL A 26 -0.81 -10.74 6.92
N VAL A 27 -0.05 -10.16 7.85
CA VAL A 27 1.33 -10.51 8.15
C VAL A 27 1.41 -10.88 9.64
N PRO A 28 0.93 -12.07 10.06
CA PRO A 28 0.80 -12.41 11.48
C PRO A 28 2.11 -12.43 12.25
N THR A 29 3.23 -12.61 11.55
CA THR A 29 4.57 -12.60 12.15
C THR A 29 5.13 -11.21 12.37
N LEU A 30 4.49 -10.16 11.84
CA LEU A 30 4.96 -8.79 12.00
C LEU A 30 4.64 -8.29 13.41
N THR A 31 5.65 -7.85 14.14
CA THR A 31 5.45 -7.23 15.46
C THR A 31 5.14 -5.74 15.35
N LEU A 32 4.48 -5.18 16.36
CA LEU A 32 4.19 -3.74 16.43
C LEU A 32 5.49 -2.91 16.37
N ALA A 33 6.55 -3.37 17.03
CA ALA A 33 7.85 -2.68 17.03
C ALA A 33 8.46 -2.64 15.62
N GLU A 34 8.44 -3.76 14.89
CA GLU A 34 8.91 -3.81 13.50
C GLU A 34 8.05 -2.95 12.57
N TRP A 35 6.74 -2.92 12.76
CA TRP A 35 5.84 -2.03 12.03
C TRP A 35 6.18 -0.56 12.28
N GLN A 36 6.27 -0.13 13.53
CA GLN A 36 6.60 1.24 13.90
C GLN A 36 7.98 1.65 13.36
N GLN A 37 8.97 0.75 13.41
CA GLN A 37 10.26 0.98 12.80
C GLN A 37 10.15 1.08 11.27
N THR A 38 9.35 0.22 10.64
CA THR A 38 9.12 0.24 9.19
C THR A 38 8.51 1.57 8.78
N VAL A 39 7.44 2.04 9.43
CA VAL A 39 6.84 3.35 9.13
C VAL A 39 7.83 4.50 9.31
N LYS A 40 8.65 4.48 10.37
CA LYS A 40 9.71 5.49 10.56
C LYS A 40 10.77 5.48 9.45
N SER A 41 11.08 4.30 8.91
CA SER A 41 12.11 4.09 7.89
C SER A 41 11.61 4.35 6.47
N PHE A 42 10.38 3.91 6.17
CA PHE A 42 9.73 3.97 4.86
C PHE A 42 9.43 5.39 4.41
N LEU A 43 9.18 6.32 5.34
CA LEU A 43 8.85 7.72 5.02
C LEU A 43 9.92 8.48 4.22
N LYS A 44 11.11 7.90 3.99
CA LYS A 44 12.14 8.48 3.12
C LYS A 44 12.06 8.03 1.66
N LEU A 45 11.54 6.83 1.36
CA LEU A 45 11.60 6.22 0.02
C LEU A 45 10.22 5.78 -0.48
N GLU A 46 9.36 5.35 0.42
CA GLU A 46 8.00 4.90 0.14
C GLU A 46 6.95 5.83 0.76
N LYS A 47 5.76 5.79 0.16
CA LYS A 47 4.56 6.43 0.71
C LYS A 47 3.67 5.36 1.30
N VAL A 48 3.29 5.56 2.55
CA VAL A 48 2.27 4.76 3.24
C VAL A 48 1.01 5.61 3.31
N VAL A 49 -0.08 5.12 2.74
CA VAL A 49 -1.38 5.80 2.72
C VAL A 49 -2.44 4.91 3.33
N THR A 50 -3.42 5.52 3.99
CA THR A 50 -4.54 4.83 4.63
C THR A 50 -5.85 5.24 3.99
N ALA A 51 -6.79 4.31 3.93
CA ALA A 51 -8.20 4.59 3.68
C ALA A 51 -8.94 4.61 5.03
N THR A 52 -9.50 5.75 5.40
CA THR A 52 -10.29 5.92 6.62
C THR A 52 -11.76 6.15 6.30
N ASP A 53 -12.65 5.51 7.06
CA ASP A 53 -14.08 5.79 6.97
C ASP A 53 -14.45 7.10 7.69
N ARG A 54 -15.72 7.51 7.61
CA ARG A 54 -16.24 8.73 8.25
C ARG A 54 -16.14 8.73 9.78
N GLN A 55 -15.90 7.58 10.40
CA GLN A 55 -15.70 7.45 11.85
C GLN A 55 -14.21 7.54 12.22
N GLY A 56 -13.32 7.74 11.24
CA GLY A 56 -11.88 7.78 11.44
C GLY A 56 -11.23 6.40 11.57
N VAL A 57 -11.96 5.32 11.28
CA VAL A 57 -11.42 3.96 11.39
C VAL A 57 -10.62 3.65 10.12
N VAL A 58 -9.39 3.17 10.30
CA VAL A 58 -8.57 2.67 9.20
C VAL A 58 -9.18 1.38 8.65
N ARG A 59 -9.63 1.42 7.40
CA ARG A 59 -10.22 0.29 6.67
C ARG A 59 -9.33 -0.28 5.60
N GLY A 60 -8.29 0.45 5.21
CA GLY A 60 -7.34 0.00 4.20
C GLY A 60 -6.00 0.69 4.32
N LEU A 61 -4.99 0.06 3.73
CA LEU A 61 -3.64 0.57 3.69
C LEU A 61 -2.97 0.21 2.37
N CYS A 62 -2.21 1.15 1.84
CA CYS A 62 -1.40 0.96 0.64
C CYS A 62 0.01 1.50 0.91
N ILE A 63 1.02 0.76 0.47
CA ILE A 63 2.41 1.19 0.44
C ILE A 63 2.83 1.23 -1.02
N TYR A 64 3.42 2.33 -1.46
CA TYR A 64 3.92 2.46 -2.82
C TYR A 64 5.20 3.30 -2.91
N CYS A 65 5.93 3.15 -4.01
CA CYS A 65 6.99 4.08 -4.39
C CYS A 65 7.06 4.22 -5.92
N ILE A 66 7.67 5.32 -6.37
CA ILE A 66 7.91 5.61 -7.78
C ILE A 66 9.40 5.40 -8.05
N ARG A 67 9.72 4.70 -9.14
CA ARG A 67 11.11 4.43 -9.54
C ARG A 67 11.23 4.31 -11.05
N ASP A 68 12.46 4.36 -11.55
CA ASP A 68 12.78 3.96 -12.92
C ASP A 68 13.14 2.47 -12.95
N HIS A 69 12.49 1.72 -13.83
CA HIS A 69 12.74 0.29 -14.05
C HIS A 69 13.23 0.06 -15.47
N GLU A 70 14.25 -0.76 -15.66
CA GLU A 70 14.95 -0.91 -16.95
C GLU A 70 14.04 -1.39 -18.10
N VAL A 71 13.09 -2.28 -17.79
CA VAL A 71 12.18 -2.87 -18.80
C VAL A 71 10.94 -2.03 -19.10
N VAL A 72 10.29 -1.46 -18.08
CA VAL A 72 8.96 -0.82 -18.20
C VAL A 72 9.02 0.70 -18.06
N GLY A 73 10.21 1.27 -17.89
CA GLY A 73 10.42 2.69 -17.63
C GLY A 73 9.95 3.09 -16.23
N LYS A 74 9.41 4.31 -16.12
CA LYS A 74 8.96 4.87 -14.85
C LYS A 74 7.75 4.08 -14.32
N LEU A 75 7.91 3.45 -13.17
CA LEU A 75 6.98 2.51 -12.55
C LEU A 75 6.48 3.08 -11.22
N LEU A 76 5.17 2.98 -10.97
CA LEU A 76 4.63 3.06 -9.61
C LEU A 76 4.47 1.62 -9.09
N ASP A 77 5.28 1.25 -8.11
CA ASP A 77 5.23 -0.09 -7.53
C ASP A 77 4.48 -0.06 -6.20
N VAL A 78 3.53 -0.98 -6.06
CA VAL A 78 2.62 -1.13 -4.93
C VAL A 78 2.87 -2.50 -4.31
N PRO A 79 3.88 -2.61 -3.43
CA PRO A 79 4.21 -3.87 -2.82
C PRO A 79 3.22 -4.33 -1.76
N PHE A 80 2.38 -3.42 -1.25
CA PHE A 80 1.41 -3.75 -0.22
C PHE A 80 0.11 -2.97 -0.47
N LEU A 81 -0.99 -3.69 -0.65
CA LEU A 81 -2.33 -3.12 -0.72
C LEU A 81 -3.27 -4.07 0.00
N VAL A 82 -3.92 -3.58 1.05
CA VAL A 82 -4.89 -4.36 1.83
C VAL A 82 -6.12 -3.51 2.10
N ALA A 83 -7.28 -4.15 1.96
CA ALA A 83 -8.55 -3.69 2.48
C ALA A 83 -8.99 -4.67 3.58
N ALA A 84 -9.45 -4.15 4.72
CA ALA A 84 -10.23 -4.92 5.67
C ALA A 84 -11.43 -4.08 6.14
N SER A 85 -12.56 -4.43 5.60
CA SER A 85 -13.87 -3.88 5.89
C SER A 85 -14.86 -5.04 5.85
N ALA A 86 -15.35 -5.43 7.03
CA ALA A 86 -16.38 -6.47 7.17
C ALA A 86 -17.69 -6.15 6.40
N ALA A 87 -17.84 -4.93 5.88
CA ALA A 87 -19.04 -4.45 5.19
C ALA A 87 -18.80 -4.00 3.73
N ASP A 88 -17.56 -3.66 3.34
CA ASP A 88 -17.27 -3.05 2.04
C ASP A 88 -15.76 -3.13 1.67
N ASP A 89 -15.23 -4.35 1.52
CA ASP A 89 -13.85 -4.55 1.08
C ASP A 89 -13.62 -3.99 -0.34
N GLU A 90 -14.61 -4.13 -1.22
CA GLU A 90 -14.52 -3.68 -2.61
C GLU A 90 -14.41 -2.15 -2.70
N GLY A 91 -15.21 -1.40 -1.92
CA GLY A 91 -15.17 0.05 -1.89
C GLY A 91 -13.83 0.59 -1.40
N VAL A 92 -13.25 -0.01 -0.35
CA VAL A 92 -11.91 0.35 0.14
C VAL A 92 -10.84 0.06 -0.90
N ALA A 93 -10.83 -1.15 -1.47
CA ALA A 93 -9.85 -1.56 -2.47
C ALA A 93 -9.93 -0.65 -3.71
N ARG A 94 -11.14 -0.30 -4.15
CA ARG A 94 -11.37 0.64 -5.25
C ARG A 94 -10.87 2.04 -4.93
N ALA A 95 -11.09 2.54 -3.73
CA ALA A 95 -10.60 3.87 -3.31
C ALA A 95 -9.06 3.92 -3.33
N LEU A 96 -8.40 2.90 -2.77
CA LEU A 96 -6.93 2.78 -2.80
C LEU A 96 -6.39 2.64 -4.23
N LEU A 97 -7.02 1.80 -5.07
CA LEU A 97 -6.60 1.62 -6.47
C LEU A 97 -6.76 2.91 -7.27
N ASN A 98 -7.86 3.65 -7.09
CA ASN A 98 -8.08 4.94 -7.74
C ASN A 98 -7.02 5.97 -7.31
N HIS A 99 -6.65 5.99 -6.03
CA HIS A 99 -5.56 6.83 -5.54
C HIS A 99 -4.24 6.49 -6.24
N VAL A 100 -3.85 5.21 -6.26
CA VAL A 100 -2.63 4.74 -6.92
C VAL A 100 -2.62 5.13 -8.40
N LYS A 101 -3.73 4.94 -9.12
CA LYS A 101 -3.87 5.35 -10.52
C LYS A 101 -3.68 6.86 -10.71
N ALA A 102 -4.27 7.67 -9.83
CA ALA A 102 -4.11 9.12 -9.89
C ALA A 102 -2.65 9.55 -9.65
N VAL A 103 -1.94 8.91 -8.72
CA VAL A 103 -0.51 9.17 -8.46
C VAL A 103 0.34 8.75 -9.66
N ALA A 104 0.12 7.57 -10.23
CA ALA A 104 0.83 7.09 -11.41
C ALA A 104 0.67 8.04 -12.59
N ASN A 105 -0.57 8.46 -12.87
CA ASN A 105 -0.87 9.43 -13.93
C ASN A 105 -0.17 10.77 -13.70
N SER A 106 -0.24 11.32 -12.49
CA SER A 106 0.39 12.59 -12.13
C SER A 106 1.91 12.53 -12.26
N ALA A 107 2.51 11.39 -11.89
CA ALA A 107 3.93 11.14 -12.01
C ALA A 107 4.37 10.74 -13.43
N ARG A 108 3.44 10.53 -14.37
CA ARG A 108 3.68 9.98 -15.71
C ARG A 108 4.40 8.63 -15.66
N CYS A 109 4.00 7.77 -14.73
CA CYS A 109 4.45 6.38 -14.74
C CYS A 109 3.85 5.67 -15.96
N ALA A 110 4.67 4.88 -16.64
CA ALA A 110 4.26 4.07 -17.78
C ALA A 110 3.48 2.83 -17.34
N SER A 111 3.63 2.41 -16.08
CA SER A 111 2.92 1.26 -15.51
C SER A 111 2.75 1.38 -14.01
N ILE A 112 1.82 0.57 -13.50
CA ILE A 112 1.64 0.28 -12.08
C ILE A 112 1.87 -1.21 -11.87
N ARG A 113 2.67 -1.58 -10.87
CA ARG A 113 2.81 -2.97 -10.43
C ARG A 113 2.16 -3.14 -9.06
N ILE A 114 1.27 -4.12 -8.93
CA ILE A 114 0.71 -4.52 -7.63
C ILE A 114 1.20 -5.92 -7.31
N TRP A 115 1.82 -6.08 -6.14
CA TRP A 115 2.30 -7.39 -5.70
C TRP A 115 1.13 -8.23 -5.20
N THR A 116 1.23 -9.55 -5.35
CA THR A 116 0.30 -10.45 -4.66
C THR A 116 0.48 -10.28 -3.15
N LEU A 117 -0.60 -10.42 -2.37
CA LEU A 117 -0.51 -10.25 -0.93
C LEU A 117 -0.07 -11.58 -0.28
N GLU A 118 1.24 -11.78 -0.18
CA GLU A 118 1.84 -12.93 0.51
C GLU A 118 2.52 -12.47 1.81
N PRO A 119 2.45 -13.22 2.92
CA PRO A 119 3.11 -12.82 4.17
C PRO A 119 4.61 -12.56 4.00
N ASP A 120 5.27 -13.32 3.13
CA ASP A 120 6.70 -13.17 2.83
C ASP A 120 7.01 -11.88 2.05
N ASN A 121 6.03 -11.29 1.36
CA ASN A 121 6.25 -10.07 0.58
C ASN A 121 6.64 -8.90 1.47
N TRP A 122 6.15 -8.85 2.72
CA TRP A 122 6.60 -7.86 3.69
C TRP A 122 8.12 -7.91 3.94
N ARG A 123 8.71 -9.12 3.97
CA ARG A 123 10.16 -9.29 4.09
C ARG A 123 10.87 -8.98 2.78
N ARG A 124 10.33 -9.46 1.64
CA ARG A 124 10.89 -9.25 0.31
C ARG A 124 10.89 -7.78 -0.13
N MET A 125 9.96 -6.98 0.36
CA MET A 125 9.97 -5.51 0.21
C MET A 125 11.24 -4.85 0.73
N ARG A 126 11.89 -5.49 1.71
CA ARG A 126 13.14 -5.00 2.31
C ARG A 126 14.38 -5.58 1.63
N ASP A 127 14.22 -6.45 0.65
CA ASP A 127 15.30 -7.03 -0.16
C ASP A 127 15.39 -6.28 -1.50
N PRO A 128 16.41 -5.43 -1.70
CA PRO A 128 16.56 -4.66 -2.93
C PRO A 128 16.67 -5.53 -4.20
N ALA A 129 17.26 -6.72 -4.10
CA ALA A 129 17.44 -7.60 -5.24
C ALA A 129 16.09 -8.18 -5.70
N PHE A 130 15.27 -8.62 -4.76
CA PHE A 130 13.91 -9.09 -5.07
C PHE A 130 13.03 -7.96 -5.60
N PHE A 131 13.06 -6.81 -4.93
CA PHE A 131 12.26 -5.63 -5.25
C PHE A 131 12.49 -5.11 -6.69
N SER A 132 13.71 -5.31 -7.21
CA SER A 132 14.13 -4.92 -8.56
C SER A 132 13.76 -5.94 -9.65
N ARG A 133 13.33 -7.16 -9.29
CA ARG A 133 12.83 -8.13 -10.27
C ARG A 133 11.55 -7.63 -10.92
N TRP A 134 11.23 -8.11 -12.11
CA TRP A 134 10.04 -7.65 -12.85
C TRP A 134 8.80 -8.56 -12.66
N ASP A 135 8.98 -9.82 -12.24
CA ASP A 135 8.06 -10.94 -12.44
C ASP A 135 7.19 -11.34 -11.23
N HIS A 136 7.13 -10.53 -10.17
CA HIS A 136 6.48 -10.89 -8.91
C HIS A 136 5.17 -10.11 -8.62
N GLY A 137 4.60 -9.45 -9.63
CA GLY A 137 3.37 -8.69 -9.47
C GLY A 137 2.58 -8.56 -10.76
N LEU A 138 1.32 -8.13 -10.62
CA LEU A 138 0.46 -7.81 -11.74
C LEU A 138 0.82 -6.42 -12.26
N ILE A 139 1.02 -6.32 -13.58
CA ILE A 139 1.30 -5.06 -14.26
C ILE A 139 0.00 -4.52 -14.86
N MET A 140 -0.27 -3.24 -14.63
CA MET A 140 -1.30 -2.47 -15.31
C MET A 140 -0.62 -1.36 -16.13
N GLY A 141 -1.01 -1.24 -17.39
CA GLY A 141 -0.68 -0.12 -18.27
C GLY A 141 -1.83 0.86 -18.42
#